data_AF-O66092-F1
#
_entry.id   AF-O66092-F1
#
_cell.length_a   1.000
_cell.length_b   1.000
_cell.length_c   1.000
_cell.angle_alpha   90.00
_cell.angle_beta   90.00
_cell.angle_gamma   90.00
#
_symmetry.space_group_name_H-M   'P 1'
#
loop_
_entity.id
_entity.type
_entity.pdbx_description
1 polymer ?
#
loop_
_entity_poly.entity_id
_entity_poly.type
_entity_poly.pdbx_seq_one_letter_code
_entity_poly.pdbx_strand_id
1 'polypeptide(L)'
;MMLKKEWQAILKHKFFIIVIIALALVPAIYNYIFLGSMWDPYGKLNDLPVAVVNLDKTSELNGKKFKLGDDVITEMKKSKDLDYHFVSKDKASEGIKKGDYYMVITFPENFSENATTLMNKEPKTVQLDYQTTRGHNYISSKMSESAMNQLKSEVSKNITQTYTKEIFAKLGDMKSGMKEASDGSNKLADGTSSALSGSTELTNNLNTLSSSSVTFNNGADSLNFGLNKFVSGV
;
A
#
# COMPACT_ATOMS: atom_id res chain seq x y z
N MET A 1 14.13 -70.55 15.09
CA MET A 1 13.43 -71.40 14.09
C MET A 1 11.91 -71.45 14.31
N MET A 2 11.41 -71.36 15.55
CA MET A 2 9.96 -71.37 15.85
C MET A 2 9.20 -70.14 15.32
N LEU A 3 9.69 -68.92 15.55
CA LEU A 3 9.05 -67.67 15.08
C LEU A 3 8.77 -67.64 13.55
N LYS A 4 9.66 -68.21 12.75
CA LYS A 4 9.51 -68.26 11.28
C LYS A 4 8.41 -69.23 10.86
N LYS A 5 8.22 -70.33 11.59
CA LYS A 5 7.15 -71.31 11.36
C LYS A 5 5.79 -70.78 11.84
N GLU A 6 5.77 -70.02 12.94
CA GLU A 6 4.56 -69.36 13.46
C GLU A 6 4.05 -68.28 12.51
N TRP A 7 4.95 -67.44 11.96
CA TRP A 7 4.60 -66.46 10.93
C TRP A 7 4.03 -67.12 9.66
N GLN A 8 4.60 -68.25 9.23
CA GLN A 8 4.08 -69.01 8.08
C GLN A 8 2.72 -69.66 8.37
N ALA A 9 2.45 -70.08 9.61
CA ALA A 9 1.16 -70.62 10.01
C ALA A 9 0.08 -69.53 10.02
N ILE A 10 0.38 -68.35 10.56
CA ILE A 10 -0.51 -67.18 10.56
C ILE A 10 -0.88 -66.78 9.13
N LEU A 11 0.09 -66.72 8.21
CA LEU A 11 -0.14 -66.34 6.81
C LEU A 11 -0.92 -67.38 6.00
N LYS A 12 -0.98 -68.65 6.44
CA LYS A 12 -1.78 -69.69 5.79
C LYS A 12 -3.25 -69.71 6.24
N HIS A 13 -3.55 -69.16 7.40
CA HIS A 13 -4.91 -69.13 7.94
C HIS A 13 -5.58 -67.77 7.73
N LYS A 14 -6.52 -67.74 6.77
CA LYS A 14 -7.29 -66.53 6.40
C LYS A 14 -7.96 -65.83 7.60
N PHE A 15 -8.41 -66.59 8.60
CA PHE A 15 -9.01 -66.05 9.82
C PHE A 15 -8.02 -65.24 10.67
N PHE A 16 -6.79 -65.75 10.87
CA PHE A 16 -5.77 -65.04 11.65
C PHE A 16 -5.29 -63.75 10.97
N ILE A 17 -5.20 -63.75 9.64
CA ILE A 17 -4.91 -62.53 8.87
C ILE A 17 -6.00 -61.47 9.09
N ILE A 18 -7.28 -61.85 9.06
CA ILE A 18 -8.40 -60.91 9.32
C ILE A 18 -8.30 -60.31 10.73
N VAL A 19 -7.98 -61.12 11.74
CA VAL A 19 -7.82 -60.65 13.13
C VAL A 19 -6.66 -59.67 13.27
N ILE A 20 -5.51 -59.94 12.63
CA ILE A 20 -4.35 -59.03 12.65
C ILE A 20 -4.65 -57.72 11.91
N ILE A 21 -5.33 -57.78 10.76
CA ILE A 21 -5.76 -56.59 10.02
C ILE A 21 -6.75 -55.77 10.86
N ALA A 22 -7.72 -56.41 11.51
CA ALA A 22 -8.68 -55.73 12.38
C ALA A 22 -8.00 -55.06 13.58
N LEU A 23 -7.05 -55.74 14.24
CA LEU A 23 -6.28 -55.19 15.36
C LEU A 23 -5.37 -54.02 14.93
N ALA A 24 -4.79 -54.08 13.72
CA ALA A 24 -4.00 -53.00 13.17
C ALA A 24 -4.86 -51.80 12.69
N LEU A 25 -6.10 -52.07 12.25
CA LEU A 25 -7.04 -51.04 11.80
C LEU A 25 -7.50 -50.13 12.95
N VAL A 26 -7.68 -50.65 14.16
CA VAL A 26 -8.14 -49.84 15.31
C VAL A 26 -7.21 -48.63 15.59
N PRO A 27 -5.89 -48.81 15.81
CA PRO A 27 -4.98 -47.69 15.96
C PRO A 27 -4.77 -46.90 14.66
N ALA A 28 -4.89 -47.52 13.48
CA ALA A 28 -4.78 -46.80 12.21
C ALA A 28 -5.94 -45.83 11.96
N ILE A 29 -7.17 -46.24 12.27
CA ILE A 29 -8.38 -45.39 12.18
C ILE A 29 -8.32 -44.26 13.21
N TYR A 30 -7.90 -44.57 14.46
CA TYR A 30 -7.68 -43.54 15.47
C TYR A 30 -6.65 -42.51 15.01
N ASN A 31 -5.49 -42.96 14.52
CA ASN A 31 -4.46 -42.07 13.99
C ASN A 31 -4.96 -41.29 12.78
N TYR A 32 -5.74 -41.89 11.88
CA TYR A 32 -6.31 -41.19 10.72
C TYR A 32 -7.25 -40.06 11.13
N ILE A 33 -8.18 -40.31 12.07
CA ILE A 33 -9.09 -39.27 12.60
C ILE A 33 -8.31 -38.20 13.37
N PHE A 34 -7.33 -38.59 14.18
CA PHE A 34 -6.52 -37.68 14.99
C PHE A 34 -5.62 -36.79 14.11
N LEU A 35 -4.91 -37.37 13.13
CA LEU A 35 -4.09 -36.63 12.15
C LEU A 35 -4.96 -35.73 11.28
N GLY A 36 -6.14 -36.19 10.87
CA GLY A 36 -7.11 -35.36 10.15
C GLY A 36 -7.54 -34.15 10.98
N SER A 37 -7.83 -34.35 12.28
CA SER A 37 -8.15 -33.27 13.20
C SER A 37 -6.95 -32.36 13.52
N MET A 38 -5.70 -32.83 13.38
CA MET A 38 -4.49 -32.02 13.59
C MET A 38 -4.02 -31.28 12.34
N TRP A 39 -4.51 -31.66 11.15
CA TRP A 39 -4.27 -30.93 9.91
C TRP A 39 -5.05 -29.62 9.85
N ASP A 40 -6.21 -29.59 10.52
CA ASP A 40 -7.02 -28.40 10.72
C ASP A 40 -7.76 -28.44 12.08
N PRO A 41 -7.03 -28.28 13.21
CA PRO A 41 -7.59 -28.35 14.57
C PRO A 41 -8.59 -27.24 14.86
N TYR A 42 -8.68 -26.27 13.95
CA TYR A 42 -9.59 -25.15 14.01
C TYR A 42 -10.52 -25.10 12.79
N GLY A 43 -10.70 -26.18 12.03
CA GLY A 43 -11.35 -26.20 10.70
C GLY A 43 -12.82 -25.79 10.61
N LYS A 44 -13.32 -25.15 11.65
CA LYS A 44 -14.58 -24.43 11.75
C LYS A 44 -14.39 -23.03 12.37
N LEU A 45 -13.25 -22.36 12.15
CA LEU A 45 -13.06 -20.96 12.52
C LEU A 45 -14.21 -20.09 11.97
N ASN A 46 -14.68 -20.44 10.77
CA ASN A 46 -15.79 -19.81 10.07
C ASN A 46 -17.14 -19.88 10.82
N ASP A 47 -17.27 -20.73 11.85
CA ASP A 47 -18.46 -20.83 12.70
C ASP A 47 -18.28 -20.09 14.04
N LEU A 48 -17.13 -19.44 14.26
CA LEU A 48 -16.87 -18.68 15.49
C LEU A 48 -17.52 -17.31 15.42
N PRO A 49 -18.58 -17.04 16.21
CA PRO A 49 -19.28 -15.77 16.14
C PRO A 49 -18.41 -14.67 16.77
N VAL A 50 -18.02 -13.71 15.93
CA VAL A 50 -17.19 -12.56 16.28
C VAL A 50 -17.98 -11.29 16.05
N ALA A 51 -18.24 -10.55 17.12
CA ALA A 51 -18.87 -9.23 17.01
C ALA A 51 -17.84 -8.18 16.60
N VAL A 52 -18.19 -7.37 15.60
CA VAL A 52 -17.36 -6.30 15.06
C VAL A 52 -18.06 -4.96 15.27
N VAL A 53 -17.40 -4.05 15.98
CA VAL A 53 -17.89 -2.71 16.29
C VAL A 53 -17.01 -1.69 15.60
N ASN A 54 -17.61 -0.83 14.76
CA ASN A 54 -16.90 0.29 14.15
C ASN A 54 -17.23 1.60 14.87
N LEU A 55 -16.25 2.18 15.56
CA LEU A 55 -16.34 3.55 16.07
C LEU A 55 -15.42 4.50 15.29
N ASP A 56 -14.70 4.00 14.30
CA ASP A 56 -13.71 4.76 13.54
C ASP A 56 -14.34 5.97 12.85
N LYS A 57 -13.61 7.10 12.89
CA LYS A 57 -14.01 8.33 12.21
C LYS A 57 -13.20 8.50 10.94
N THR A 58 -13.86 9.03 9.91
CA THR A 58 -13.17 9.37 8.65
C THR A 58 -12.05 10.37 8.94
N SER A 59 -10.85 10.07 8.47
CA SER A 59 -9.70 10.98 8.49
C SER A 59 -9.44 11.55 7.10
N GLU A 60 -8.47 12.45 6.99
CA GLU A 60 -7.98 12.98 5.72
C GLU A 60 -6.49 12.70 5.56
N LEU A 61 -6.10 12.22 4.38
CA LEU A 61 -4.70 12.01 4.00
C LEU A 61 -4.47 12.72 2.66
N ASN A 62 -3.59 13.73 2.64
CA ASN A 62 -3.30 14.54 1.46
C ASN A 62 -4.57 15.15 0.79
N GLY A 63 -5.54 15.62 1.59
CA GLY A 63 -6.79 16.21 1.09
C GLY A 63 -7.80 15.21 0.51
N LYS A 64 -7.55 13.90 0.64
CA LYS A 64 -8.50 12.84 0.30
C LYS A 64 -9.07 12.21 1.57
N LYS A 65 -10.36 11.87 1.54
CA LYS A 65 -11.01 11.11 2.61
C LYS A 65 -10.34 9.74 2.74
N PHE A 66 -9.99 9.39 3.97
CA PHE A 66 -9.34 8.14 4.33
C PHE A 66 -10.15 7.44 5.42
N LYS A 67 -10.60 6.20 5.15
CA LYS A 67 -11.53 5.45 6.00
C LYS A 67 -11.08 4.01 6.18
N LEU A 68 -9.96 3.83 6.88
CA LEU A 68 -9.36 2.52 7.07
C LEU A 68 -10.30 1.53 7.78
N GLY A 69 -11.07 1.98 8.79
CA GLY A 69 -12.02 1.10 9.48
C GLY A 69 -13.09 0.54 8.55
N ASP A 70 -13.68 1.39 7.69
CA ASP A 70 -14.69 0.98 6.71
C ASP A 70 -14.10 0.03 5.65
N ASP A 71 -12.88 0.30 5.20
CA ASP A 71 -12.18 -0.53 4.21
C ASP A 71 -11.89 -1.93 4.78
N VAL A 72 -11.35 -2.00 6.00
CA VAL A 72 -11.09 -3.28 6.68
C VAL A 72 -12.38 -4.05 6.91
N ILE A 73 -13.45 -3.38 7.36
CA ILE A 73 -14.76 -4.03 7.57
C ILE A 73 -15.33 -4.56 6.26
N THR A 74 -15.15 -3.84 5.16
CA THR A 74 -15.59 -4.28 3.83
C THR A 74 -14.87 -5.56 3.41
N GLU A 75 -13.58 -5.70 3.70
CA GLU A 75 -12.83 -6.94 3.45
C GLU A 75 -13.23 -8.06 4.43
N MET A 76 -13.46 -7.74 5.72
CA MET A 76 -13.97 -8.72 6.69
C MET A 76 -15.33 -9.30 6.28
N LYS A 77 -16.23 -8.50 5.70
CA LYS A 77 -17.52 -8.96 5.14
C LYS A 77 -17.38 -9.93 3.98
N LYS A 78 -16.27 -9.84 3.21
CA LYS A 78 -15.99 -10.73 2.08
C LYS A 78 -15.27 -12.00 2.52
N SER A 79 -14.45 -11.89 3.57
CA SER A 79 -13.76 -13.03 4.16
C SER A 79 -14.78 -14.05 4.68
N LYS A 80 -14.44 -15.33 4.52
CA LYS A 80 -15.18 -16.45 5.09
C LYS A 80 -14.43 -17.09 6.25
N ASP A 81 -13.38 -16.44 6.76
CA ASP A 81 -12.46 -17.04 7.73
C ASP A 81 -13.05 -17.12 9.15
N LEU A 82 -14.02 -16.26 9.47
CA LEU A 82 -14.74 -16.17 10.76
C LEU A 82 -16.20 -15.77 10.51
N ASP A 83 -17.09 -16.10 11.45
CA ASP A 83 -18.49 -15.65 11.42
C ASP A 83 -18.59 -14.22 11.98
N TYR A 84 -18.42 -13.22 11.12
CA TYR A 84 -18.43 -11.81 11.53
C TYR A 84 -19.84 -11.23 11.66
N HIS A 85 -20.15 -10.70 12.84
CA HIS A 85 -21.40 -10.00 13.15
C HIS A 85 -21.14 -8.52 13.37
N PHE A 86 -21.53 -7.67 12.42
CA PHE A 86 -21.35 -6.22 12.52
C PHE A 86 -22.48 -5.61 13.34
N VAL A 87 -22.18 -5.18 14.57
CA VAL A 87 -23.17 -4.76 15.56
C VAL A 87 -22.75 -3.48 16.29
N SER A 88 -23.71 -2.83 16.94
CA SER A 88 -23.45 -1.69 17.84
C SER A 88 -22.64 -2.12 19.07
N LYS A 89 -21.88 -1.19 19.66
CA LYS A 89 -21.12 -1.40 20.90
C LYS A 89 -21.93 -2.06 22.02
N ASP A 90 -23.18 -1.62 22.23
CA ASP A 90 -24.04 -2.15 23.29
C ASP A 90 -24.42 -3.62 23.04
N LYS A 91 -24.89 -3.94 21.82
CA LYS A 91 -25.15 -5.33 21.39
C LYS A 91 -23.93 -6.23 21.50
N ALA A 92 -22.75 -5.73 21.13
CA ALA A 92 -21.50 -6.49 21.26
C ALA A 92 -21.18 -6.80 22.72
N SER A 93 -21.32 -5.80 23.61
CA SER A 93 -21.09 -5.94 25.05
C SER A 93 -22.10 -6.88 25.72
N GLU A 94 -23.36 -6.86 25.28
CA GLU A 94 -24.38 -7.76 25.79
C GLU A 94 -24.19 -9.20 25.27
N GLY A 95 -23.93 -9.36 23.97
CA GLY A 95 -23.75 -10.66 23.34
C GLY A 95 -22.53 -11.42 23.85
N ILE A 96 -21.40 -10.74 24.09
CA ILE A 96 -20.22 -11.40 24.69
C ILE A 96 -20.48 -11.85 26.14
N LYS A 97 -21.31 -11.12 26.91
CA LYS A 97 -21.70 -11.50 28.27
C LYS A 97 -22.68 -12.68 28.28
N LYS A 98 -23.58 -12.74 27.30
CA LYS A 98 -24.55 -13.84 27.12
C LYS A 98 -23.92 -15.11 26.54
N GLY A 99 -22.75 -14.99 25.92
CA GLY A 99 -22.05 -16.08 25.24
C GLY A 99 -22.42 -16.23 23.76
N ASP A 100 -23.19 -15.27 23.21
CA ASP A 100 -23.54 -15.22 21.78
C ASP A 100 -22.30 -14.94 20.91
N TYR A 101 -21.31 -14.24 21.47
CA TYR A 101 -20.03 -13.94 20.82
C TYR A 101 -18.88 -14.46 21.66
N TYR A 102 -17.88 -15.07 21.00
CA TYR A 102 -16.65 -15.50 21.66
C TYR A 102 -15.60 -14.38 21.70
N MET A 103 -15.69 -13.44 20.77
CA MET A 103 -14.78 -12.31 20.63
C MET A 103 -15.53 -11.07 20.14
N VAL A 104 -15.15 -9.92 20.67
CA VAL A 104 -15.56 -8.60 20.20
C VAL A 104 -14.32 -7.87 19.72
N ILE A 105 -14.34 -7.39 18.48
CA ILE A 105 -13.34 -6.50 17.90
C ILE A 105 -13.94 -5.10 17.81
N THR A 106 -13.25 -4.09 18.34
CA THR A 106 -13.67 -2.69 18.27
C THR A 106 -12.59 -1.88 17.55
N PHE A 107 -13.00 -1.21 16.47
CA PHE A 107 -12.21 -0.19 15.80
C PHE A 107 -12.45 1.14 16.53
N PRO A 108 -11.45 1.69 17.24
CA PRO A 108 -11.62 2.93 18.00
C PRO A 108 -11.74 4.16 17.09
N GLU A 109 -12.20 5.29 17.64
CA GLU A 109 -12.48 6.51 16.86
C GLU A 109 -11.27 7.07 16.10
N ASN A 110 -10.06 6.83 16.63
CA ASN A 110 -8.79 7.32 16.09
C ASN A 110 -8.09 6.29 15.20
N PHE A 111 -8.75 5.21 14.80
CA PHE A 111 -8.12 4.13 14.03
C PHE A 111 -7.60 4.64 12.67
N SER A 112 -8.46 5.30 11.88
CA SER A 112 -8.08 5.96 10.64
C SER A 112 -7.15 7.14 10.87
N GLU A 113 -7.38 7.95 11.90
CA GLU A 113 -6.52 9.09 12.23
C GLU A 113 -5.08 8.66 12.50
N ASN A 114 -4.86 7.71 13.42
CA ASN A 114 -3.53 7.18 13.73
C ASN A 114 -2.90 6.56 12.48
N ALA A 115 -3.69 5.84 11.68
CA ALA A 115 -3.20 5.28 10.45
C ALA A 115 -2.66 6.35 9.50
N THR A 116 -3.26 7.54 9.38
CA THR A 116 -2.73 8.64 8.54
C THR A 116 -1.40 9.24 9.01
N THR A 117 -1.02 9.01 10.27
CA THR A 117 0.23 9.58 10.83
C THR A 117 1.49 8.81 10.46
N LEU A 118 1.39 7.67 9.76
CA LEU A 118 2.56 6.82 9.47
C LEU A 118 3.66 7.54 8.68
N MET A 119 3.28 8.55 7.87
CA MET A 119 4.21 9.37 7.08
C MET A 119 4.60 10.69 7.76
N ASN A 120 4.06 10.96 8.95
CA ASN A 120 4.42 12.13 9.75
C ASN A 120 5.73 11.87 10.50
N LYS A 121 6.34 12.95 11.02
CA LYS A 121 7.57 12.85 11.82
C LYS A 121 7.40 11.99 13.08
N GLU A 122 6.19 11.94 13.62
CA GLU A 122 5.84 11.15 14.80
C GLU A 122 4.64 10.24 14.46
N PRO A 123 4.90 9.00 14.02
CA PRO A 123 3.83 8.07 13.71
C PRO A 123 3.19 7.52 14.99
N LYS A 124 1.86 7.55 15.05
CA LYS A 124 1.07 6.89 16.09
C LYS A 124 0.78 5.44 15.70
N THR A 125 0.75 4.56 16.69
CA THR A 125 0.41 3.16 16.48
C THR A 125 -1.09 3.00 16.20
N VAL A 126 -1.41 2.20 15.18
CA VAL A 126 -2.79 1.78 14.91
C VAL A 126 -3.16 0.69 15.91
N GLN A 127 -4.14 0.97 16.77
CA GLN A 127 -4.56 0.06 17.84
C GLN A 127 -5.96 -0.48 17.55
N LEU A 128 -6.15 -1.77 17.84
CA LEU A 128 -7.44 -2.45 17.80
C LEU A 128 -7.77 -2.92 19.21
N ASP A 129 -8.97 -2.60 19.67
CA ASP A 129 -9.45 -3.09 20.95
C ASP A 129 -10.14 -4.43 20.74
N TYR A 130 -9.83 -5.42 21.57
CA TYR A 130 -10.50 -6.70 21.51
C TYR A 130 -10.82 -7.24 22.89
N GLN A 131 -11.97 -7.91 23.00
CA GLN A 131 -12.43 -8.59 24.20
C GLN A 131 -12.73 -10.03 23.86
N THR A 132 -12.36 -10.94 24.74
CA THR A 132 -12.65 -12.37 24.59
C THR A 132 -13.36 -12.88 25.83
N THR A 133 -14.17 -13.92 25.67
CA THR A 133 -14.82 -14.60 26.79
C THR A 133 -13.80 -15.49 27.50
N ARG A 134 -12.81 -14.88 28.17
CA ARG A 134 -11.62 -15.52 28.80
C ARG A 134 -11.95 -16.56 29.89
N GLY A 135 -13.22 -16.81 30.16
CA GLY A 135 -13.68 -17.66 31.28
C GLY A 135 -13.94 -19.14 30.97
N HIS A 136 -13.98 -19.60 29.71
CA HIS A 136 -14.54 -20.95 29.43
C HIS A 136 -13.60 -22.03 28.90
N ASN A 137 -12.53 -21.75 28.12
CA ASN A 137 -11.56 -22.79 27.71
C ASN A 137 -10.25 -22.26 27.07
N TYR A 138 -9.13 -22.97 27.27
CA TYR A 138 -7.82 -22.74 26.61
C TYR A 138 -7.92 -22.79 25.08
N ILE A 139 -8.74 -23.69 24.53
CA ILE A 139 -8.94 -23.81 23.07
C ILE A 139 -9.54 -22.52 22.48
N SER A 140 -10.56 -21.94 23.13
CA SER A 140 -11.16 -20.67 22.71
C SER A 140 -10.17 -19.50 22.78
N SER A 141 -9.25 -19.52 23.76
CA SER A 141 -8.20 -18.51 23.87
C SER A 141 -7.21 -18.57 22.71
N LYS A 142 -6.79 -19.78 22.30
CA LYS A 142 -5.86 -19.99 21.18
C LYS A 142 -6.52 -19.71 19.83
N MET A 143 -7.79 -20.06 19.69
CA MET A 143 -8.61 -19.72 18.53
C MET A 143 -8.74 -18.20 18.36
N SER A 144 -9.02 -17.48 19.45
CA SER A 144 -9.08 -16.01 19.46
C SER A 144 -7.71 -15.38 19.16
N GLU A 145 -6.62 -15.93 19.69
CA GLU A 145 -5.25 -15.48 19.40
C GLU A 145 -4.91 -15.64 17.90
N SER A 146 -5.27 -16.79 17.31
CA SER A 146 -5.11 -17.04 15.87
C SER A 146 -5.92 -16.06 15.02
N ALA A 147 -7.19 -15.85 15.37
CA ALA A 147 -8.07 -14.88 14.72
C ALA A 147 -7.50 -13.45 14.77
N MET A 148 -6.98 -13.03 15.93
CA MET A 148 -6.34 -11.73 16.08
C MET A 148 -5.05 -11.59 15.26
N ASN A 149 -4.24 -12.65 15.16
CA ASN A 149 -3.04 -12.65 14.33
C ASN A 149 -3.39 -12.54 12.83
N GLN A 150 -4.43 -13.24 12.38
CA GLN A 150 -4.92 -13.15 11.01
C GLN A 150 -5.46 -11.75 10.70
N LEU A 151 -6.28 -11.19 11.59
CA LEU A 151 -6.75 -9.80 11.47
C LEU A 151 -5.60 -8.80 11.41
N LYS A 152 -4.61 -8.93 12.30
CA LYS A 152 -3.42 -8.07 12.31
C LYS A 152 -2.66 -8.16 10.98
N SER A 153 -2.53 -9.36 10.42
CA SER A 153 -1.88 -9.58 9.12
C SER A 153 -2.64 -8.88 8.00
N GLU A 154 -3.97 -9.03 7.94
CA GLU A 154 -4.81 -8.43 6.89
C GLU A 154 -4.84 -6.90 6.99
N VAL A 155 -4.93 -6.36 8.20
CA VAL A 155 -4.85 -4.91 8.44
C VAL A 155 -3.48 -4.38 8.02
N SER A 156 -2.40 -5.06 8.42
CA SER A 156 -1.03 -4.66 8.07
C SER A 156 -0.79 -4.70 6.56
N LYS A 157 -1.34 -5.71 5.86
CA LYS A 157 -1.30 -5.83 4.39
C LYS A 157 -2.05 -4.68 3.73
N ASN A 158 -3.28 -4.38 4.17
CA ASN A 158 -4.07 -3.27 3.61
C ASN A 158 -3.41 -1.90 3.84
N ILE A 159 -2.87 -1.67 5.04
CA ILE A 159 -2.09 -0.47 5.36
C ILE A 159 -0.89 -0.39 4.42
N THR A 160 -0.08 -1.46 4.34
CA THR A 160 1.13 -1.50 3.49
C THR A 160 0.79 -1.23 2.02
N GLN A 161 -0.26 -1.86 1.49
CA GLN A 161 -0.70 -1.67 0.11
C GLN A 161 -1.15 -0.23 -0.16
N THR A 162 -1.94 0.34 0.75
CA THR A 162 -2.45 1.71 0.62
C THR A 162 -1.31 2.72 0.67
N TYR A 163 -0.39 2.55 1.61
CA TYR A 163 0.81 3.37 1.72
C TYR A 163 1.73 3.24 0.52
N THR A 164 1.95 2.02 0.06
CA THR A 164 2.76 1.76 -1.13
C THR A 164 2.16 2.47 -2.35
N LYS A 165 0.83 2.40 -2.56
CA LYS A 165 0.15 3.14 -3.62
C LYS A 165 0.35 4.65 -3.52
N GLU A 166 0.23 5.23 -2.34
CA GLU A 166 0.43 6.67 -2.13
C GLU A 166 1.89 7.10 -2.38
N ILE A 167 2.87 6.30 -1.95
CA ILE A 167 4.29 6.56 -2.26
C ILE A 167 4.51 6.52 -3.78
N PHE A 168 4.00 5.49 -4.46
CA PHE A 168 4.12 5.39 -5.92
C PHE A 168 3.43 6.54 -6.66
N ALA A 169 2.29 7.01 -6.16
CA ALA A 169 1.63 8.21 -6.69
C ALA A 169 2.53 9.44 -6.55
N LYS A 170 3.08 9.70 -5.36
CA LYS A 170 4.01 10.82 -5.13
C LYS A 170 5.29 10.71 -5.96
N LEU A 171 5.80 9.51 -6.20
CA LEU A 171 6.93 9.28 -7.12
C LEU A 171 6.56 9.61 -8.58
N GLY A 172 5.31 9.33 -8.98
CA GLY A 172 4.76 9.76 -10.26
C GLY A 172 4.72 11.27 -10.40
N ASP A 173 4.23 11.98 -9.38
CA ASP A 173 4.19 13.44 -9.34
C ASP A 173 5.60 14.04 -9.39
N MET A 174 6.54 13.48 -8.62
CA MET A 174 7.95 13.87 -8.62
C MET A 174 8.59 13.69 -10.01
N LYS A 175 8.29 12.57 -10.69
CA LYS A 175 8.74 12.34 -12.07
C LYS A 175 8.21 13.41 -13.02
N SER A 176 6.95 13.81 -12.89
CA SER A 176 6.35 14.90 -13.69
C SER A 176 7.06 16.22 -13.42
N GLY A 177 7.22 16.60 -12.14
CA GLY A 177 7.91 17.83 -11.76
C GLY A 177 9.37 17.87 -12.23
N MET A 178 10.07 16.74 -12.21
CA MET A 178 11.43 16.64 -12.74
C MET A 178 11.48 16.78 -14.26
N LYS A 179 10.47 16.26 -14.98
CA LYS A 179 10.33 16.47 -16.42
C LYS A 179 10.07 17.94 -16.74
N GLU A 180 9.18 18.59 -16.00
CA GLU A 180 8.91 20.03 -16.15
C GLU A 180 10.16 20.88 -15.90
N ALA A 181 10.95 20.54 -14.87
CA ALA A 181 12.22 21.20 -14.60
C ALA A 181 13.24 21.00 -15.73
N SER A 182 13.31 19.80 -16.31
CA SER A 182 14.15 19.51 -17.48
C SER A 182 13.71 20.31 -18.71
N ASP A 183 12.41 20.33 -19.00
CA ASP A 183 11.85 21.07 -20.13
C ASP A 183 12.04 22.59 -19.95
N GLY A 184 11.91 23.10 -18.72
CA GLY A 184 12.21 24.49 -18.37
C GLY A 184 13.68 24.85 -18.52
N SER A 185 14.59 23.93 -18.17
CA SER A 185 16.04 24.12 -18.36
C SER A 185 16.42 24.19 -19.83
N ASN A 186 15.80 23.36 -20.69
CA ASN A 186 15.99 23.44 -22.14
C ASN A 186 15.51 24.77 -22.71
N LYS A 187 14.31 25.24 -22.30
CA LYS A 187 13.81 26.57 -22.70
C LYS A 187 14.75 27.70 -22.29
N LEU A 188 15.35 27.62 -21.11
CA LEU A 188 16.33 28.60 -20.64
C LEU A 188 17.61 28.58 -21.50
N ALA A 189 18.09 27.40 -21.88
CA ALA A 189 19.24 27.25 -22.77
C ALA A 189 18.95 27.84 -24.17
N ASP A 190 17.79 27.52 -24.74
CA ASP A 190 17.35 28.04 -26.05
C ASP A 190 17.18 29.56 -26.03
N GLY A 191 16.59 30.10 -24.95
CA GLY A 191 16.45 31.55 -24.74
C GLY A 191 17.80 32.25 -24.62
N THR A 192 18.75 31.65 -23.90
CA THR A 192 20.13 32.18 -23.76
C THR A 192 20.86 32.18 -25.11
N SER A 193 20.71 31.10 -25.90
CA SER A 193 21.26 31.03 -27.26
C SER A 193 20.68 32.11 -28.16
N SER A 194 19.35 32.30 -28.12
CA SER A 194 18.66 33.34 -28.89
C SER A 194 19.13 34.76 -28.49
N ALA A 195 19.30 35.00 -27.20
CA ALA A 195 19.82 36.27 -26.70
C ALA A 195 21.26 36.54 -27.17
N LEU A 196 22.12 35.51 -27.19
CA LEU A 196 23.48 35.60 -27.71
C LEU A 196 23.50 35.93 -29.21
N SER A 197 22.66 35.25 -30.01
CA SER A 197 22.51 35.54 -31.43
C SER A 197 22.02 36.98 -31.67
N GLY A 198 20.97 37.41 -30.97
CA GLY A 198 20.45 38.77 -31.08
C GLY A 198 21.47 39.84 -30.66
N SER A 199 22.25 39.58 -29.61
CA SER A 199 23.35 40.46 -29.21
C SER A 199 24.43 40.56 -30.29
N THR A 200 24.76 39.45 -30.95
CA THR A 200 25.75 39.43 -32.03
C THR A 200 25.27 40.22 -33.24
N GLU A 201 23.99 40.06 -33.61
CA GLU A 201 23.36 40.82 -34.69
C GLU A 201 23.29 42.32 -34.38
N LEU A 202 22.95 42.69 -33.15
CA LEU A 202 22.99 44.08 -32.70
C LEU A 202 24.40 44.67 -32.83
N THR A 203 25.43 43.96 -32.38
CA THR A 203 26.84 44.40 -32.53
C THR A 203 27.21 44.61 -33.99
N ASN A 204 26.84 43.69 -34.88
CA ASN A 204 27.10 43.82 -36.31
C ASN A 204 26.41 45.04 -36.91
N ASN A 205 25.14 45.27 -36.59
CA ASN A 205 24.38 46.42 -37.08
C ASN A 205 24.95 47.74 -36.56
N LEU A 206 25.42 47.79 -35.30
CA LEU A 206 26.09 48.97 -34.76
C LEU A 206 27.42 49.26 -35.48
N ASN A 207 28.19 48.23 -35.84
CA ASN A 207 29.40 48.40 -36.66
C ASN A 207 29.07 48.94 -38.05
N THR A 208 28.00 48.45 -38.69
CA THR A 208 27.52 48.97 -39.99
C THR A 208 27.02 50.41 -39.89
N LEU A 209 26.31 50.76 -38.81
CA LEU A 209 25.85 52.13 -38.57
C LEU A 209 27.04 53.08 -38.37
N SER A 210 28.05 52.66 -37.62
CA SER A 210 29.28 53.41 -37.39
C SER A 210 30.01 53.70 -38.71
N SER A 211 30.25 52.67 -39.53
CA SER A 211 30.92 52.85 -40.82
C SER A 211 30.11 53.71 -41.79
N SER A 212 28.79 53.51 -41.85
CA SER A 212 27.88 54.30 -42.69
C SER A 212 27.82 55.76 -42.27
N SER A 213 27.92 56.04 -40.96
CA SER A 213 27.97 57.41 -40.44
C SER A 213 29.25 58.13 -40.88
N VAL A 214 30.39 57.44 -40.90
CA VAL A 214 31.65 57.97 -41.45
C VAL A 214 31.51 58.25 -42.95
N THR A 215 30.93 57.33 -43.72
CA THR A 215 30.69 57.53 -45.15
C THR A 215 29.76 58.73 -45.41
N PHE A 216 28.69 58.86 -44.64
CA PHE A 216 27.76 59.99 -44.74
C PHE A 216 28.45 61.32 -44.44
N ASN A 217 29.25 61.39 -43.36
CA ASN A 217 30.01 62.58 -43.02
C ASN A 217 30.97 62.98 -44.15
N ASN A 218 31.74 62.03 -44.68
CA ASN A 218 32.65 62.27 -45.80
C ASN A 218 31.91 62.75 -47.07
N GLY A 219 30.72 62.20 -47.33
CA GLY A 219 29.87 62.64 -48.43
C GLY A 219 29.34 64.06 -48.25
N ALA A 220 28.94 64.42 -47.02
CA ALA A 220 28.51 65.78 -46.67
C ALA A 220 29.66 66.79 -46.83
N ASP A 221 30.87 66.44 -46.38
CA ASP A 221 32.08 67.26 -46.57
C ASP A 221 32.39 67.46 -48.05
N SER A 222 32.30 66.39 -48.85
CA SER A 222 32.52 66.45 -50.31
C SER A 222 31.49 67.34 -51.01
N LEU A 223 30.22 67.26 -50.62
CA LEU A 223 29.16 68.13 -51.12
C LEU A 223 29.43 69.59 -50.77
N ASN A 224 29.77 69.88 -49.51
CA ASN A 224 30.12 71.22 -49.06
C ASN A 224 31.31 71.79 -49.84
N PHE A 225 32.36 70.98 -50.08
CA PHE A 225 33.49 71.37 -50.91
C PHE A 225 33.07 71.69 -52.37
N GLY A 226 32.24 70.83 -52.96
CA GLY A 226 31.70 71.03 -54.31
C GLY A 226 30.87 72.31 -54.44
N LEU A 227 30.01 72.59 -53.46
CA LEU A 227 29.21 73.82 -53.40
C LEU A 227 30.10 75.06 -53.29
N ASN A 228 31.12 75.04 -52.42
CA ASN A 228 32.07 76.15 -52.31
C ASN A 228 32.81 76.40 -53.64
N LYS A 229 33.24 75.33 -54.33
CA LYS A 229 33.85 75.46 -55.66
C LYS A 229 32.91 76.05 -56.71
N PHE A 230 31.64 75.63 -56.72
CA PHE A 230 30.64 76.17 -57.64
C PHE A 230 30.43 77.67 -57.39
N VAL A 231 30.27 78.08 -56.13
CA VAL A 231 30.06 79.48 -55.75
C VAL A 231 31.28 80.36 -56.05
N SER A 232 32.50 79.83 -55.96
CA SER A 232 33.73 80.60 -56.25
C SER A 232 34.19 80.57 -57.72
N GLY A 233 33.56 79.73 -58.56
CA GLY A 233 33.82 79.65 -60.00
C GLY A 233 32.80 80.41 -60.88
N VAL A 234 31.80 81.02 -60.26
CA VAL A 234 30.87 82.01 -60.84
C VAL A 234 31.26 83.38 -60.31
#